data_AF-A0A9P6LXJ0-F1
#
_entry.id   AF-A0A9P6LXJ0-F1
#
_cell.length_a   1.000
_cell.length_b   1.000
_cell.length_c   1.000
_cell.angle_alpha   90.00
_cell.angle_beta   90.00
_cell.angle_gamma   90.00
#
_symmetry.space_group_name_H-M   'P 1'
#
loop_
_entity.id
_entity.type
_entity.pdbx_description
1 polymer ?
#
loop_
_entity_poly.entity_id
_entity_poly.type
_entity_poly.pdbx_seq_one_letter_code
_entity_poly.pdbx_strand_id
1 'polypeptide(L)'
;MAASNETSGLELDQNEIESNWDEIVDNFDNMNLSPELLRGIYAYGFERPSTIQQRAILPVIKGRDVIAQAQSGTGKTATFSISALQKLDVSNPQCQALILAPTRELAQQIQKVVIALGDFMKIQCHACIGGTNVRDDMKILEAGAQVVVGTPGRVFDMINRGALKTDNMKMFILDEADEMLSRGFKDQIYDVFQRLPPSTQVVLLSATMPAEVMEVTTKFMRDPIRILVKKDELTLEGIKQFYVAVEKEEWKLDTLCDLYETVTSLPVNMEQGQREVIMKEFRSGSSRVLIATDLLARGIDVQQ
;
A
#
# COMPACT_ATOMS: atom_id res chain seq x y z
N MET A 1 -1.96 24.94 -30.77
CA MET A 1 -2.21 25.26 -29.35
C MET A 1 -2.64 23.96 -28.69
N ALA A 2 -1.71 23.27 -28.04
CA ALA A 2 -1.99 22.03 -27.33
C ALA A 2 -2.22 22.40 -25.86
N ALA A 3 -3.38 22.01 -25.34
CA ALA A 3 -3.72 22.14 -23.94
C ALA A 3 -2.99 21.06 -23.13
N SER A 4 -2.27 21.49 -22.10
CA SER A 4 -1.67 20.65 -21.07
C SER A 4 -2.78 20.04 -20.20
N ASN A 5 -2.90 18.71 -20.20
CA ASN A 5 -3.68 17.99 -19.20
C ASN A 5 -2.84 17.89 -17.93
N GLU A 6 -3.18 18.69 -16.92
CA GLU A 6 -2.69 18.56 -15.56
C GLU A 6 -3.36 17.35 -14.91
N THR A 7 -2.56 16.36 -14.54
CA THR A 7 -2.98 15.21 -13.74
C THR A 7 -3.20 15.68 -12.31
N SER A 8 -4.46 15.93 -11.92
CA SER A 8 -4.83 16.30 -10.55
C SER A 8 -4.74 15.07 -9.63
N GLY A 9 -3.53 14.77 -9.15
CA GLY A 9 -3.34 13.92 -7.98
C GLY A 9 -3.78 14.65 -6.72
N LEU A 10 -4.37 13.94 -5.77
CA LEU A 10 -4.67 14.43 -4.42
C LEU A 10 -3.34 14.73 -3.70
N GLU A 11 -2.81 15.94 -3.88
CA GLU A 11 -1.62 16.42 -3.17
C GLU A 11 -2.03 16.92 -1.78
N LEU A 12 -1.42 16.34 -0.75
CA LEU A 12 -1.54 16.87 0.62
C LEU A 12 -0.86 18.24 0.68
N ASP A 13 -1.53 19.25 1.25
CA ASP A 13 -0.91 20.56 1.48
C ASP A 13 0.31 20.39 2.42
N GLN A 14 1.42 21.02 2.07
CA GLN A 14 2.67 20.97 2.82
C GLN A 14 2.49 21.49 4.27
N ASN A 15 1.50 22.37 4.50
CA ASN A 15 1.20 22.95 5.81
C ASN A 15 0.50 21.99 6.78
N GLU A 16 0.00 20.84 6.29
CA GLU A 16 -0.80 19.89 7.07
C GLU A 16 0.01 18.73 7.63
N ILE A 17 1.28 18.63 7.29
CA ILE A 17 2.14 17.52 7.74
C ILE A 17 2.93 17.93 8.97
N GLU A 18 2.74 17.20 10.06
CA GLU A 18 3.58 17.26 11.26
C GLU A 18 4.70 16.23 11.13
N SER A 19 5.94 16.70 11.04
CA SER A 19 7.13 15.86 10.86
C SER A 19 8.23 16.21 11.86
N ASN A 20 8.91 15.21 12.40
CA ASN A 20 10.18 15.38 13.14
C ASN A 20 11.42 15.20 12.23
N TRP A 21 11.21 15.29 10.92
CA TRP A 21 12.23 15.25 9.88
C TRP A 21 12.11 16.49 8.99
N ASP A 22 13.23 17.20 8.83
CA ASP A 22 13.25 18.53 8.22
C ASP A 22 13.56 18.53 6.71
N GLU A 23 14.20 17.48 6.19
CA GLU A 23 14.59 17.44 4.77
C GLU A 23 13.40 17.08 3.89
N ILE A 24 13.09 17.98 2.94
CA ILE A 24 12.09 17.79 1.89
C ILE A 24 12.81 17.82 0.55
N VAL A 25 12.56 16.82 -0.29
CA VAL A 25 13.17 16.74 -1.63
C VAL A 25 12.11 16.66 -2.70
N ASP A 26 12.07 17.69 -3.55
CA ASP A 26 11.06 17.95 -4.58
C ASP A 26 11.30 17.26 -5.92
N ASN A 27 12.43 16.57 -6.08
CA ASN A 27 12.76 15.79 -7.28
C ASN A 27 13.50 14.49 -6.93
N PHE A 28 13.13 13.38 -7.56
CA PHE A 28 13.81 12.08 -7.40
C PHE A 28 15.30 12.15 -7.71
N ASP A 29 15.73 12.96 -8.68
CA ASP A 29 17.16 13.16 -9.00
C ASP A 29 17.97 13.64 -7.78
N ASN A 30 17.35 14.42 -6.90
CA ASN A 30 17.97 15.00 -5.72
C ASN A 30 17.98 14.05 -4.51
N MET A 31 17.37 12.86 -4.63
CA MET A 31 17.33 11.86 -3.56
C MET A 31 18.53 10.90 -3.56
N ASN A 32 19.49 11.09 -4.49
CA ASN A 32 20.69 10.25 -4.63
C ASN A 32 20.37 8.74 -4.79
N LEU A 33 19.37 8.45 -5.61
CA LEU A 33 18.93 7.10 -5.95
C LEU A 33 19.85 6.50 -7.04
N SER A 34 19.92 5.16 -7.12
CA SER A 34 20.72 4.51 -8.15
C SER A 34 20.19 4.83 -9.56
N PRO A 35 21.05 4.93 -10.59
CA PRO A 35 20.62 5.23 -11.96
C PRO A 35 19.59 4.24 -12.50
N GLU A 36 19.72 2.95 -12.16
CA GLU A 36 18.79 1.90 -12.57
C GLU A 36 17.41 2.10 -11.93
N LEU A 37 17.37 2.48 -10.66
CA LEU A 37 16.12 2.74 -9.94
C LEU A 37 15.45 4.03 -10.44
N LEU A 38 16.21 5.10 -10.64
CA LEU A 38 15.70 6.35 -11.23
C LEU A 38 15.07 6.09 -12.60
N ARG A 39 15.75 5.30 -13.44
CA ARG A 39 15.20 4.90 -14.73
C ARG A 39 13.88 4.14 -14.60
N GLY A 40 13.77 3.25 -13.61
CA GLY A 40 12.54 2.54 -13.31
C GLY A 40 11.41 3.47 -12.85
N ILE A 41 11.70 4.44 -12.00
CA ILE A 41 10.75 5.46 -11.51
C ILE A 41 10.16 6.25 -12.68
N TYR A 42 11.00 6.80 -13.56
CA TYR A 42 10.53 7.57 -14.72
C TYR A 42 9.82 6.70 -15.75
N ALA A 43 10.29 5.46 -15.99
CA ALA A 43 9.62 4.53 -16.91
C ALA A 43 8.24 4.09 -16.42
N TYR A 44 8.04 4.02 -15.10
CA TYR A 44 6.73 3.77 -14.49
C TYR A 44 5.75 4.93 -14.70
N GLY A 45 6.26 6.13 -14.99
CA GLY A 45 5.46 7.33 -15.25
C GLY A 45 5.47 8.37 -14.12
N PHE A 46 6.33 8.22 -13.11
CA PHE A 46 6.50 9.26 -12.10
C PHE A 46 7.37 10.40 -12.63
N GLU A 47 6.86 11.63 -12.63
CA GLU A 47 7.63 12.81 -13.01
C GLU A 47 8.19 13.56 -11.79
N ARG A 48 7.37 13.69 -10.74
CA ARG A 48 7.71 14.36 -9.49
C ARG A 48 7.24 13.55 -8.28
N PRO A 49 7.97 13.61 -7.15
CA PRO A 49 7.56 12.97 -5.92
C PRO A 49 6.33 13.65 -5.31
N SER A 50 5.35 12.87 -4.85
CA SER A 50 4.21 13.37 -4.07
C SER A 50 4.64 13.88 -2.69
N THR A 51 3.79 14.63 -1.99
CA THR A 51 4.09 15.22 -0.68
C THR A 51 4.66 14.22 0.34
N ILE A 52 4.13 12.98 0.37
CA ILE A 52 4.63 11.92 1.24
C ILE A 52 5.98 11.37 0.76
N GLN A 53 6.17 11.20 -0.55
CA GLN A 53 7.42 10.72 -1.14
C GLN A 53 8.57 11.70 -0.88
N GLN A 54 8.31 13.00 -1.01
CA GLN A 54 9.28 14.08 -0.76
C GLN A 54 9.87 14.04 0.66
N ARG A 55 9.10 13.53 1.63
CA ARG A 55 9.46 13.52 3.06
C ARG A 55 9.92 12.15 3.54
N ALA A 56 9.33 11.07 3.03
CA ALA A 56 9.51 9.73 3.59
C ALA A 56 10.62 8.92 2.90
N ILE A 57 10.94 9.15 1.62
CA ILE A 57 11.96 8.34 0.92
C ILE A 57 13.34 8.52 1.57
N LEU A 58 13.78 9.77 1.77
CA LEU A 58 15.09 10.08 2.35
C LEU A 58 15.36 9.46 3.72
N PRO A 59 14.50 9.63 4.75
CA PRO A 59 14.75 9.03 6.05
C PRO A 59 14.80 7.50 5.97
N VAL A 60 13.97 6.87 5.13
CA VAL A 60 14.01 5.42 4.94
C VAL A 60 15.33 4.98 4.30
N ILE A 61 15.81 5.62 3.23
CA ILE A 61 17.09 5.23 2.61
C ILE A 61 18.29 5.50 3.54
N LYS A 62 18.19 6.51 4.42
CA LYS A 62 19.17 6.80 5.48
C LYS A 62 19.13 5.79 6.65
N GLY A 63 18.21 4.81 6.62
CA GLY A 63 18.15 3.73 7.60
C GLY A 63 17.39 4.05 8.87
N ARG A 64 16.57 5.12 8.89
CA ARG A 64 15.73 5.47 10.03
C ARG A 64 14.45 4.64 10.02
N ASP A 65 13.97 4.22 11.18
CA ASP A 65 12.58 3.75 11.27
C ASP A 65 11.65 4.90 10.92
N VAL A 66 10.56 4.62 10.20
CA VAL A 66 9.64 5.66 9.72
C VAL A 66 8.20 5.24 9.95
N ILE A 67 7.41 6.16 10.50
CA ILE A 67 5.95 6.13 10.59
C ILE A 67 5.44 7.19 9.63
N ALA A 68 4.75 6.76 8.57
CA ALA A 68 4.17 7.63 7.57
C ALA A 68 2.64 7.48 7.58
N GLN A 69 1.94 8.51 8.01
CA GLN A 69 0.49 8.59 7.87
C GLN A 69 0.15 9.29 6.56
N ALA A 70 -0.59 8.62 5.69
CA ALA A 70 -1.12 9.25 4.48
C ALA A 70 -2.37 8.52 3.97
N GLN A 71 -3.26 9.24 3.31
CA GLN A 71 -4.50 8.68 2.74
C GLN A 71 -4.19 7.73 1.57
N SER A 72 -5.21 6.98 1.12
CA SER A 72 -5.07 6.15 -0.09
C SER A 72 -4.80 7.01 -1.33
N GLY A 73 -4.09 6.46 -2.32
CA GLY A 73 -3.76 7.18 -3.56
C GLY A 73 -2.63 8.22 -3.46
N THR A 74 -2.09 8.50 -2.27
CA THR A 74 -1.06 9.54 -2.05
C THR A 74 0.38 9.12 -2.44
N GLY A 75 0.58 7.90 -2.95
CA GLY A 75 1.89 7.39 -3.34
C GLY A 75 2.66 6.65 -2.25
N LYS A 76 1.99 6.20 -1.17
CA LYS A 76 2.54 5.35 -0.10
C LYS A 76 3.27 4.11 -0.63
N THR A 77 2.63 3.36 -1.51
CA THR A 77 3.21 2.13 -2.08
C THR A 77 4.52 2.37 -2.81
N ALA A 78 4.57 3.40 -3.66
CA ALA A 78 5.78 3.79 -4.35
C ALA A 78 6.87 4.29 -3.38
N THR A 79 6.48 5.01 -2.32
CA THR A 79 7.41 5.53 -1.29
C THR A 79 8.28 4.41 -0.70
N PHE A 80 7.66 3.37 -0.14
CA PHE A 80 8.43 2.28 0.46
C PHE A 80 9.03 1.35 -0.58
N SER A 81 8.42 1.20 -1.76
CA SER A 81 8.98 0.35 -2.83
C SER A 81 10.29 0.92 -3.36
N ILE A 82 10.34 2.22 -3.66
CA ILE A 82 11.56 2.94 -4.04
C ILE A 82 12.62 2.80 -2.95
N SER A 83 12.22 3.06 -1.69
CA SER A 83 13.14 3.04 -0.56
C SER A 83 13.72 1.64 -0.31
N ALA A 84 12.89 0.60 -0.42
CA ALA A 84 13.33 -0.79 -0.30
C ALA A 84 14.32 -1.15 -1.41
N LEU A 85 13.95 -0.89 -2.68
CA LEU A 85 14.80 -1.16 -3.85
C LEU A 85 16.16 -0.49 -3.74
N GLN A 86 16.21 0.78 -3.31
CA GLN A 86 17.46 1.52 -3.12
C GLN A 86 18.41 0.88 -2.10
N LYS A 87 17.89 0.13 -1.12
CA LYS A 87 18.68 -0.49 -0.05
C LYS A 87 19.08 -1.93 -0.32
N LEU A 88 18.58 -2.51 -1.41
CA LEU A 88 18.93 -3.87 -1.80
C LEU A 88 20.39 -3.95 -2.24
N ASP A 89 21.03 -5.05 -1.85
CA ASP A 89 22.21 -5.54 -2.53
C ASP A 89 21.73 -6.52 -3.61
N VAL A 90 21.80 -6.07 -4.87
CA VAL A 90 21.33 -6.85 -6.03
C VAL A 90 22.16 -8.12 -6.24
N SER A 91 23.42 -8.15 -5.76
CA SER A 91 24.30 -9.32 -5.90
C SER A 91 23.94 -10.46 -4.96
N ASN A 92 23.22 -10.17 -3.86
CA ASN A 92 22.75 -11.16 -2.91
C ASN A 92 21.31 -11.60 -3.25
N PRO A 93 21.07 -12.87 -3.63
CA PRO A 93 19.73 -13.36 -3.98
C PRO A 93 18.82 -13.59 -2.76
N GLN A 94 19.34 -13.51 -1.53
CA GLN A 94 18.56 -13.72 -0.31
C GLN A 94 17.59 -12.57 -0.06
N CYS A 95 16.51 -12.86 0.66
CA CYS A 95 15.51 -11.87 1.04
C CYS A 95 16.11 -10.81 1.97
N GLN A 96 15.92 -9.54 1.59
CA GLN A 96 16.46 -8.37 2.26
C GLN A 96 15.37 -7.36 2.63
N ALA A 97 14.22 -7.38 1.95
CA ALA A 97 13.07 -6.56 2.29
C ALA A 97 11.80 -7.42 2.37
N LEU A 98 11.09 -7.31 3.49
CA LEU A 98 9.81 -7.97 3.71
C LEU A 98 8.71 -6.92 3.84
N ILE A 99 7.66 -7.05 3.02
CA ILE A 99 6.51 -6.14 3.00
C ILE A 99 5.26 -6.92 3.36
N LEU A 100 4.60 -6.54 4.45
CA LEU A 100 3.30 -7.09 4.84
C LEU A 100 2.17 -6.20 4.36
N ALA A 101 1.12 -6.83 3.85
CA ALA A 101 -0.12 -6.19 3.44
C ALA A 101 -1.35 -6.95 3.99
N PRO A 102 -2.47 -6.26 4.25
CA PRO A 102 -3.67 -6.86 4.84
C PRO A 102 -4.39 -7.88 3.95
N THR A 103 -4.28 -7.76 2.63
CA THR A 103 -5.02 -8.59 1.68
C THR A 103 -4.10 -9.22 0.63
N ARG A 104 -4.60 -10.28 -0.02
CA ARG A 104 -3.85 -10.99 -1.06
C ARG A 104 -3.72 -10.12 -2.30
N GLU A 105 -4.79 -9.41 -2.61
CA GLU A 105 -4.95 -8.53 -3.74
C GLU A 105 -3.98 -7.34 -3.63
N LEU A 106 -3.91 -6.71 -2.45
CA LEU A 106 -2.96 -5.62 -2.20
C LEU A 106 -1.51 -6.12 -2.25
N ALA A 107 -1.20 -7.28 -1.67
CA ALA A 107 0.14 -7.86 -1.77
C ALA A 107 0.56 -8.08 -3.25
N GLN A 108 -0.35 -8.56 -4.10
CA GLN A 108 -0.09 -8.70 -5.54
C GLN A 108 0.07 -7.37 -6.26
N GLN A 109 -0.69 -6.33 -5.88
CA GLN A 109 -0.53 -4.98 -6.42
C GLN A 109 0.83 -4.40 -6.05
N ILE A 110 1.23 -4.49 -4.78
CA ILE A 110 2.55 -4.05 -4.31
C ILE A 110 3.66 -4.79 -5.05
N GLN A 111 3.55 -6.11 -5.22
CA GLN A 111 4.53 -6.90 -5.99
C GLN A 111 4.70 -6.33 -7.41
N LYS A 112 3.61 -6.02 -8.11
CA LYS A 112 3.67 -5.43 -9.46
C LYS A 112 4.39 -4.07 -9.46
N VAL A 113 4.14 -3.22 -8.47
CA VAL A 113 4.82 -1.92 -8.33
C VAL A 113 6.31 -2.11 -8.10
N VAL A 114 6.70 -3.01 -7.18
CA VAL A 114 8.12 -3.31 -6.90
C VAL A 114 8.83 -3.84 -8.14
N ILE A 115 8.22 -4.79 -8.88
CA ILE A 115 8.79 -5.33 -10.12
C ILE A 115 8.95 -4.23 -11.17
N ALA A 116 7.93 -3.40 -11.36
CA ALA A 116 7.95 -2.37 -12.40
C ALA A 116 8.98 -1.26 -12.10
N LEU A 117 9.07 -0.81 -10.84
CA LEU A 117 10.10 0.14 -10.41
C LEU A 117 11.52 -0.46 -10.45
N GLY A 118 11.64 -1.77 -10.19
CA GLY A 118 12.90 -2.50 -10.18
C GLY A 118 13.30 -3.13 -11.52
N ASP A 119 12.59 -2.84 -12.62
CA ASP A 119 12.74 -3.53 -13.92
C ASP A 119 14.19 -3.47 -14.45
N PHE A 120 14.86 -2.33 -14.27
CA PHE A 120 16.24 -2.12 -14.69
C PHE A 120 17.29 -2.62 -13.68
N MET A 121 16.87 -3.10 -12.50
CA MET A 121 17.76 -3.61 -11.44
C MET A 121 17.91 -5.14 -11.46
N LYS A 122 17.10 -5.86 -12.24
CA LYS A 122 17.10 -7.34 -12.31
C LYS A 122 16.85 -8.03 -10.96
N ILE A 123 16.02 -7.42 -10.11
CA ILE A 123 15.63 -7.96 -8.81
C ILE A 123 14.54 -9.04 -8.95
N GLN A 124 14.48 -9.95 -7.98
CA GLN A 124 13.40 -10.91 -7.83
C GLN A 124 12.49 -10.48 -6.67
N CYS A 125 11.19 -10.43 -6.95
CA CYS A 125 10.16 -10.09 -5.97
C CYS A 125 9.07 -11.16 -5.98
N HIS A 126 8.77 -11.76 -4.83
CA HIS A 126 7.75 -12.80 -4.70
C HIS A 126 6.58 -12.38 -3.82
N ALA A 127 5.36 -12.78 -4.20
CA ALA A 127 4.14 -12.57 -3.41
C ALA A 127 3.75 -13.83 -2.63
N CYS A 128 4.01 -13.86 -1.33
CA CYS A 128 3.61 -14.91 -0.40
C CYS A 128 2.20 -14.67 0.14
N ILE A 129 1.19 -15.21 -0.54
CA ILE A 129 -0.22 -15.03 -0.17
C ILE A 129 -0.93 -16.36 0.14
N GLY A 130 -2.05 -16.30 0.86
CA GLY A 130 -2.90 -17.48 1.07
C GLY A 130 -3.47 -18.02 -0.24
N GLY A 131 -4.01 -19.25 -0.22
CA GLY A 131 -4.72 -19.84 -1.38
C GLY A 131 -3.85 -20.27 -2.57
N THR A 132 -2.54 -20.00 -2.55
CA THR A 132 -1.55 -20.57 -3.47
C THR A 132 -0.99 -21.89 -2.93
N ASN A 133 -0.37 -22.67 -3.82
CA ASN A 133 0.31 -23.90 -3.44
C ASN A 133 1.59 -23.58 -2.64
N VAL A 134 1.60 -24.03 -1.39
CA VAL A 134 2.70 -23.86 -0.46
C VAL A 134 4.03 -24.35 -1.01
N ARG A 135 4.03 -25.48 -1.72
CA ARG A 135 5.28 -26.06 -2.24
C ARG A 135 5.89 -25.20 -3.34
N ASP A 136 5.07 -24.49 -4.10
CA ASP A 136 5.56 -23.62 -5.17
C ASP A 136 6.14 -22.33 -4.57
N ASP A 137 5.49 -21.78 -3.54
CA ASP A 137 6.05 -20.67 -2.75
C ASP A 137 7.41 -21.05 -2.15
N MET A 138 7.53 -22.24 -1.55
CA MET A 138 8.79 -22.72 -0.98
C MET A 138 9.90 -22.79 -2.03
N LYS A 139 9.64 -23.36 -3.21
CA LYS A 139 10.62 -23.45 -4.29
C LYS A 139 11.11 -22.09 -4.76
N ILE A 140 10.21 -21.11 -4.91
CA ILE A 140 10.56 -19.75 -5.34
C ILE A 140 11.44 -19.07 -4.28
N LEU A 141 11.05 -19.18 -3.01
CA LEU A 141 11.82 -18.60 -1.91
C LEU A 141 13.20 -19.24 -1.73
N GLU A 142 13.31 -20.56 -1.92
CA GLU A 142 14.56 -21.30 -1.90
C GLU A 142 15.48 -20.94 -3.08
N ALA A 143 14.90 -20.65 -4.26
CA ALA A 143 15.65 -20.16 -5.41
C ALA A 143 16.20 -18.74 -5.22
N GLY A 144 15.55 -17.95 -4.35
CA GLY A 144 15.95 -16.60 -3.97
C GLY A 144 14.98 -15.53 -4.45
N ALA A 145 14.54 -14.69 -3.52
CA ALA A 145 13.75 -13.49 -3.78
C ALA A 145 14.27 -12.38 -2.87
N GLN A 146 14.83 -11.30 -3.44
CA GLN A 146 15.36 -10.19 -2.64
C GLN A 146 14.25 -9.41 -1.91
N VAL A 147 13.07 -9.34 -2.52
CA VAL A 147 11.87 -8.75 -1.91
C VAL A 147 10.79 -9.80 -1.78
N VAL A 148 10.21 -9.89 -0.59
CA VAL A 148 9.00 -10.68 -0.36
C VAL A 148 7.88 -9.76 0.06
N VAL A 149 6.74 -9.86 -0.62
CA VAL A 149 5.50 -9.19 -0.27
C VAL A 149 4.50 -10.25 0.15
N GLY A 150 3.71 -10.06 1.20
CA GLY A 150 2.75 -11.09 1.56
C GLY A 150 1.77 -10.74 2.66
N THR A 151 0.83 -11.65 2.89
CA THR A 151 -0.07 -11.53 4.04
C THR A 151 0.61 -12.11 5.28
N PRO A 152 0.37 -11.53 6.48
CA PRO A 152 1.08 -11.93 7.71
C PRO A 152 1.07 -13.45 7.96
N GLY A 153 -0.10 -14.09 7.81
CA GLY A 153 -0.24 -15.53 8.05
C GLY A 153 0.58 -16.41 7.09
N ARG A 154 0.61 -16.10 5.79
CA ARG A 154 1.39 -16.91 4.82
C ARG A 154 2.89 -16.68 5.01
N VAL A 155 3.30 -15.44 5.22
CA VAL A 155 4.71 -15.10 5.47
C VAL A 155 5.22 -15.83 6.72
N PHE A 156 4.45 -15.80 7.81
CA PHE A 156 4.81 -16.50 9.04
C PHE A 156 4.96 -18.02 8.83
N ASP A 157 4.03 -18.65 8.09
CA ASP A 157 4.12 -20.07 7.72
C ASP A 157 5.41 -20.37 6.93
N MET A 158 5.80 -19.51 5.98
CA MET A 158 7.01 -19.70 5.18
C MET A 158 8.30 -19.56 6.01
N ILE A 159 8.30 -18.65 6.99
CA ILE A 159 9.41 -18.49 7.95
C ILE A 159 9.51 -19.72 8.85
N ASN A 160 8.40 -20.19 9.42
CA ASN A 160 8.38 -21.34 10.32
C ASN A 160 8.81 -22.65 9.65
N ARG A 161 8.49 -22.82 8.37
CA ARG A 161 8.96 -23.96 7.57
C ARG A 161 10.43 -23.84 7.17
N GLY A 162 11.06 -22.69 7.43
CA GLY A 162 12.43 -22.40 7.05
C GLY A 162 12.62 -22.16 5.55
N ALA A 163 11.55 -21.93 4.78
CA ALA A 163 11.62 -21.62 3.36
C ALA A 163 12.00 -20.15 3.13
N LEU A 164 11.38 -19.23 3.88
CA LEU A 164 11.81 -17.83 3.93
C LEU A 164 12.91 -17.66 4.97
N LYS A 165 14.15 -17.50 4.52
CA LYS A 165 15.29 -17.14 5.39
C LYS A 165 15.26 -15.66 5.70
N THR A 166 15.38 -15.30 6.98
CA THR A 166 15.29 -13.92 7.47
C THR A 166 16.65 -13.34 7.87
N ASP A 167 17.73 -14.12 7.81
CA ASP A 167 19.05 -13.74 8.33
C ASP A 167 19.64 -12.46 7.69
N ASN A 168 19.26 -12.18 6.44
CA ASN A 168 19.73 -11.01 5.67
C ASN A 168 18.70 -9.89 5.60
N MET A 169 17.63 -9.96 6.41
CA MET A 169 16.59 -8.93 6.39
C MET A 169 17.19 -7.58 6.82
N LYS A 170 17.05 -6.59 5.93
CA LYS A 170 17.45 -5.21 6.17
C LYS A 170 16.24 -4.35 6.53
N MET A 171 15.09 -4.63 5.93
CA MET A 171 13.90 -3.79 6.04
C MET A 171 12.63 -4.62 6.22
N PHE A 172 11.79 -4.19 7.16
CA PHE A 172 10.46 -4.72 7.41
C PHE A 172 9.42 -3.62 7.26
N ILE A 173 8.50 -3.80 6.32
CA ILE A 173 7.52 -2.78 5.94
C ILE A 173 6.12 -3.28 6.27
N LEU A 174 5.33 -2.44 6.92
CA LEU A 174 3.93 -2.67 7.24
C LEU A 174 3.09 -1.68 6.42
N ASP A 175 2.40 -2.15 5.38
CA ASP A 175 1.47 -1.32 4.60
C ASP A 175 0.03 -1.50 5.10
N GLU A 176 -0.72 -0.40 5.18
CA GLU A 176 -2.06 -0.35 5.76
C GLU A 176 -2.14 -1.00 7.15
N ALA A 177 -1.27 -0.57 8.06
CA ALA A 177 -1.12 -1.16 9.39
C ALA A 177 -2.41 -1.13 10.22
N ASP A 178 -3.17 -0.05 10.16
CA ASP A 178 -4.51 0.09 10.75
C ASP A 178 -5.48 -0.99 10.24
N GLU A 179 -5.48 -1.25 8.94
CA GLU A 179 -6.31 -2.30 8.37
C GLU A 179 -5.84 -3.70 8.84
N MET A 180 -4.53 -3.96 8.85
CA MET A 180 -4.00 -5.24 9.33
C MET A 180 -4.39 -5.52 10.79
N LEU A 181 -4.31 -4.51 11.66
CA LEU A 181 -4.68 -4.66 13.07
C LEU A 181 -6.18 -4.87 13.25
N SER A 182 -7.02 -4.13 12.51
CA SER A 182 -8.48 -4.31 12.55
C SER A 182 -8.93 -5.71 12.12
N ARG A 183 -8.14 -6.38 11.27
CA ARG A 183 -8.37 -7.77 10.80
C ARG A 183 -7.84 -8.82 11.77
N GLY A 184 -7.28 -8.41 12.91
CA GLY A 184 -6.75 -9.33 13.92
C GLY A 184 -5.37 -9.89 13.59
N PHE A 185 -4.60 -9.28 12.67
CA PHE A 185 -3.25 -9.75 12.34
C PHE A 185 -2.17 -9.33 13.33
N LYS A 186 -2.55 -8.74 14.48
CA LYS A 186 -1.62 -8.26 15.50
C LYS A 186 -0.61 -9.33 15.87
N ASP A 187 -1.07 -10.49 16.33
CA ASP A 187 -0.20 -11.56 16.82
C ASP A 187 0.73 -12.08 15.71
N GLN A 188 0.23 -12.25 14.48
CA GLN A 188 1.07 -12.69 13.36
C GLN A 188 2.14 -11.66 12.99
N ILE A 189 1.86 -10.36 13.09
CA ILE A 189 2.88 -9.32 12.89
C ILE A 189 3.97 -9.43 13.96
N TYR A 190 3.59 -9.61 15.22
CA TYR A 190 4.53 -9.85 16.33
C TYR A 190 5.38 -11.11 16.08
N ASP A 191 4.75 -12.20 15.68
CA ASP A 191 5.40 -13.48 15.41
C ASP A 191 6.41 -13.38 14.27
N VAL A 192 6.06 -12.66 13.19
CA VAL A 192 7.00 -12.38 12.09
C VAL A 192 8.17 -11.53 12.60
N PHE A 193 7.90 -10.43 13.29
CA PHE A 193 8.93 -9.51 13.76
C PHE A 193 9.95 -10.19 14.68
N GLN A 194 9.51 -11.07 15.58
CA GLN A 194 10.40 -11.82 16.48
C GLN A 194 11.36 -12.78 15.76
N ARG A 195 11.10 -13.11 14.49
CA ARG A 195 11.96 -13.95 13.65
C ARG A 195 12.92 -13.15 12.79
N LEU A 196 12.84 -11.81 12.82
CA LEU A 196 13.72 -10.94 12.06
C LEU A 196 14.99 -10.60 12.88
N PRO A 197 16.12 -10.33 12.22
CA PRO A 197 17.32 -9.82 12.87
C PRO A 197 17.02 -8.55 13.67
N PRO A 198 17.64 -8.36 14.86
CA PRO A 198 17.44 -7.14 15.63
C PRO A 198 17.81 -5.88 14.86
N SER A 199 18.77 -5.91 13.93
CA SER A 199 19.16 -4.74 13.13
C SER A 199 18.14 -4.32 12.05
N THR A 200 17.04 -5.05 11.88
CA THR A 200 16.05 -4.78 10.84
C THR A 200 15.41 -3.40 11.04
N GLN A 201 15.45 -2.57 10.00
CA GLN A 201 14.76 -1.28 9.95
C GLN A 201 13.26 -1.50 9.77
N VAL A 202 12.43 -0.75 10.49
CA VAL A 202 10.97 -0.87 10.41
C VAL A 202 10.36 0.38 9.77
N VAL A 203 9.52 0.17 8.76
CA VAL A 203 8.76 1.22 8.09
C VAL A 203 7.28 0.89 8.21
N LEU A 204 6.48 1.80 8.75
CA LEU A 204 5.05 1.63 8.92
C LEU A 204 4.31 2.72 8.15
N LEU A 205 3.36 2.30 7.31
CA LEU A 205 2.47 3.17 6.57
C LEU A 205 1.02 2.86 6.94
N SER A 206 0.24 3.91 7.21
CA SER A 206 -1.14 3.77 7.65
C SER A 206 -1.98 4.96 7.19
N ALA A 207 -3.28 4.76 6.98
CA ALA A 207 -4.18 5.90 6.74
C ALA A 207 -4.54 6.61 8.04
N THR A 208 -4.70 5.83 9.11
CA THR A 208 -5.04 6.31 10.45
C THR A 208 -4.01 5.85 11.47
N MET A 209 -3.91 6.57 12.60
CA MET A 209 -2.99 6.24 13.69
C MET A 209 -3.75 6.00 15.01
N PRO A 210 -4.60 4.95 15.10
CA PRO A 210 -5.25 4.58 16.35
C PRO A 210 -4.25 4.08 17.38
N ALA A 211 -4.68 3.99 18.65
CA ALA A 211 -3.83 3.56 19.76
C ALA A 211 -3.15 2.21 19.52
N GLU A 212 -3.80 1.27 18.83
CA GLU A 212 -3.23 -0.04 18.51
C GLU A 212 -2.05 0.04 17.52
N VAL A 213 -2.14 0.92 16.51
CA VAL A 213 -1.02 1.17 15.58
C VAL A 213 0.12 1.85 16.34
N MET A 214 -0.19 2.81 17.21
CA MET A 214 0.82 3.45 18.06
C MET A 214 1.52 2.44 18.99
N GLU A 215 0.78 1.49 19.58
CA GLU A 215 1.34 0.42 20.41
C GLU A 215 2.35 -0.42 19.62
N VAL A 216 2.00 -0.81 18.40
CA VAL A 216 2.90 -1.52 17.47
C VAL A 216 4.20 -0.74 17.24
N THR A 217 4.10 0.56 16.96
CA THR A 217 5.29 1.39 16.73
C THR A 217 6.20 1.46 17.97
N THR A 218 5.63 1.53 19.17
CA THR A 218 6.41 1.64 20.41
C THR A 218 7.18 0.37 20.75
N LYS A 219 6.74 -0.80 20.27
CA LYS A 219 7.41 -2.09 20.53
C LYS A 219 8.44 -2.47 19.48
N PHE A 220 8.23 -2.05 18.23
CA PHE A 220 9.07 -2.48 17.10
C PHE A 220 10.09 -1.44 16.65
N MET A 221 9.83 -0.15 16.88
CA MET A 221 10.62 0.93 16.30
C MET A 221 11.56 1.60 17.30
N ARG A 222 12.64 2.17 16.78
CA ARG A 222 13.70 2.87 17.52
C ARG A 222 13.80 4.30 17.05
N ASP A 223 13.38 5.22 17.92
CA ASP A 223 13.39 6.66 17.63
C ASP A 223 12.89 6.97 16.18
N PRO A 224 11.64 6.57 15.86
CA PRO A 224 11.17 6.65 14.50
C PRO A 224 10.96 8.10 14.06
N ILE A 225 11.25 8.34 12.79
CA ILE A 225 10.76 9.52 12.10
C ILE A 225 9.25 9.40 11.95
N ARG A 226 8.52 10.44 12.32
CA ARG A 226 7.06 10.54 12.23
C ARG A 226 6.74 11.57 11.18
N ILE A 227 5.96 11.17 10.19
CA ILE A 227 5.41 12.04 9.16
C ILE A 227 3.90 11.84 9.23
N LEU A 228 3.25 12.70 10.00
CA LEU A 228 1.84 12.58 10.37
C LEU A 228 1.00 13.68 9.73
N VAL A 229 -0.28 13.42 9.50
CA VAL A 229 -1.22 14.45 9.05
C VAL A 229 -1.84 15.10 10.28
N LYS A 230 -1.93 16.42 10.32
CA LYS A 230 -2.58 17.17 11.40
C LYS A 230 -4.02 16.68 11.57
N LYS A 231 -4.45 16.54 12.82
CA LYS A 231 -5.71 15.89 13.21
C LYS A 231 -6.99 16.53 12.68
N ASP A 232 -6.94 17.80 12.26
CA ASP A 232 -8.17 18.59 12.10
C ASP A 232 -8.90 18.39 10.77
N GLU A 233 -8.29 17.82 9.73
CA GLU A 233 -8.96 17.68 8.43
C GLU A 233 -8.64 16.32 7.75
N LEU A 234 -9.33 15.26 8.17
CA LEU A 234 -9.44 14.00 7.41
C LEU A 234 -10.54 14.09 6.32
N THR A 235 -10.86 15.29 5.86
CA THR A 235 -11.75 15.48 4.71
C THR A 235 -10.95 15.27 3.44
N LEU A 236 -11.39 14.35 2.57
CA LEU A 236 -10.85 14.19 1.23
C LEU A 236 -11.09 15.51 0.46
N GLU A 237 -10.06 16.34 0.32
CA GLU A 237 -10.10 17.47 -0.61
C GLU A 237 -10.45 16.94 -2.02
N GLY A 238 -11.35 17.61 -2.73
CA GLY A 238 -11.87 17.15 -4.02
C GLY A 238 -13.10 16.25 -3.95
N ILE A 239 -13.43 15.64 -2.80
CA ILE A 239 -14.70 14.96 -2.59
C ILE A 239 -15.69 15.92 -1.94
N LYS A 240 -16.68 16.37 -2.71
CA LYS A 240 -17.81 17.12 -2.16
C LYS A 240 -18.71 16.18 -1.36
N GLN A 241 -18.66 16.31 -0.04
CA GLN A 241 -19.46 15.51 0.87
C GLN A 241 -20.83 16.18 1.08
N PHE A 242 -21.89 15.42 0.83
CA PHE A 242 -23.27 15.83 1.08
C PHE A 242 -23.97 14.74 1.89
N TYR A 243 -24.99 15.13 2.66
CA TYR A 243 -25.89 14.18 3.29
C TYR A 243 -27.34 14.59 2.98
N VAL A 244 -28.21 13.59 2.87
CA VAL A 244 -29.66 13.80 2.79
C VAL A 244 -30.28 13.17 4.03
N ALA A 245 -30.90 13.99 4.86
CA ALA A 245 -31.62 13.50 6.03
C ALA A 245 -32.94 12.87 5.58
N VAL A 246 -33.11 11.59 5.87
CA VAL A 246 -34.37 10.86 5.67
C VAL A 246 -34.94 10.47 7.02
N GLU A 247 -36.24 10.67 7.22
CA GLU A 247 -36.89 10.38 8.50
C GLU A 247 -37.14 8.87 8.70
N LYS A 248 -37.27 8.12 7.61
CA LYS A 248 -37.57 6.69 7.61
C LYS A 248 -36.67 5.93 6.66
N GLU A 249 -36.31 4.70 7.02
CA GLU A 249 -35.47 3.82 6.21
C GLU A 249 -36.05 3.57 4.81
N GLU A 250 -37.38 3.40 4.73
CA GLU A 250 -38.12 3.18 3.48
C GLU A 250 -37.97 4.32 2.46
N TRP A 251 -37.64 5.54 2.91
CA TRP A 251 -37.48 6.71 2.03
C TRP A 251 -36.10 6.80 1.38
N LYS A 252 -35.12 6.00 1.82
CA LYS A 252 -33.79 5.96 1.20
C LYS A 252 -33.85 5.53 -0.26
N LEU A 253 -34.72 4.57 -0.57
CA LEU A 253 -34.85 4.04 -1.93
C LEU A 253 -35.39 5.12 -2.88
N ASP A 254 -36.46 5.79 -2.48
CA ASP A 254 -37.05 6.87 -3.28
C ASP A 254 -36.07 8.04 -3.44
N THR A 255 -35.38 8.43 -2.37
CA THR A 255 -34.33 9.47 -2.42
C THR A 255 -33.19 9.09 -3.37
N LEU A 256 -32.77 7.82 -3.39
CA LEU A 256 -31.74 7.33 -4.31
C LEU A 256 -32.24 7.33 -5.76
N CYS A 257 -33.49 6.95 -6.00
CA CYS A 257 -34.13 7.02 -7.32
C CYS A 257 -34.25 8.46 -7.83
N ASP A 258 -34.55 9.42 -6.96
CA ASP A 258 -34.61 10.85 -7.31
C ASP A 258 -33.21 11.40 -7.67
N LEU A 259 -32.15 10.91 -7.01
CA LEU A 259 -30.77 11.28 -7.31
C LEU A 259 -30.25 10.67 -8.61
N TYR A 260 -30.78 9.52 -9.02
CA TYR A 260 -30.36 8.79 -10.21
C TYR A 260 -31.55 8.57 -11.14
N GLU A 261 -31.74 9.47 -12.13
CA GLU A 261 -32.87 9.47 -13.08
C GLU A 261 -33.15 8.14 -13.82
N THR A 262 -32.29 7.12 -13.76
CA THR A 262 -32.65 5.73 -14.11
C THR A 262 -31.62 4.74 -13.54
N VAL A 263 -31.99 3.87 -12.59
CA VAL A 263 -31.11 2.81 -12.08
C VAL A 263 -31.63 1.44 -12.52
N THR A 264 -30.75 0.61 -13.08
CA THR A 264 -31.01 -0.82 -13.34
C THR A 264 -30.43 -1.64 -12.20
N SER A 265 -31.25 -2.44 -11.52
CA SER A 265 -30.83 -3.27 -10.38
C SER A 265 -30.44 -4.70 -10.81
N LEU A 266 -29.38 -5.25 -10.24
CA LEU A 266 -28.98 -6.66 -10.37
C LEU A 266 -29.21 -7.43 -9.05
N PRO A 267 -29.57 -8.73 -9.08
CA PRO A 267 -29.93 -9.50 -7.87
C PRO A 267 -28.74 -9.84 -6.95
N VAL A 268 -29.05 -9.97 -5.64
CA VAL A 268 -28.11 -9.99 -4.50
C VAL A 268 -27.37 -11.33 -4.27
N ASN A 269 -27.64 -12.39 -5.04
CA ASN A 269 -26.96 -13.68 -4.88
C ASN A 269 -26.06 -13.99 -6.08
N MET A 270 -24.74 -13.87 -5.90
CA MET A 270 -23.76 -14.11 -6.96
C MET A 270 -22.67 -15.11 -6.56
N GLU A 271 -22.39 -16.04 -7.46
CA GLU A 271 -21.21 -16.90 -7.42
C GLU A 271 -19.94 -16.11 -7.80
N GLN A 272 -18.77 -16.60 -7.39
CA GLN A 272 -17.49 -15.89 -7.54
C GLN A 272 -17.14 -15.55 -9.00
N GLY A 273 -17.57 -16.36 -9.97
CA GLY A 273 -17.39 -16.09 -11.40
C GLY A 273 -18.27 -14.97 -11.98
N GLN A 274 -19.43 -14.69 -11.38
CA GLN A 274 -20.31 -13.59 -11.82
C GLN A 274 -19.76 -12.21 -11.39
N ARG A 275 -18.95 -12.17 -10.33
CA ARG A 275 -18.33 -10.94 -9.82
C ARG A 275 -17.34 -10.34 -10.81
N GLU A 276 -16.49 -11.17 -11.42
CA GLU A 276 -15.49 -10.71 -12.40
C GLU A 276 -16.16 -10.09 -13.64
N VAL A 277 -17.31 -10.65 -14.06
CA VAL A 277 -18.09 -10.16 -15.19
C VAL A 277 -18.67 -8.77 -14.88
N ILE A 278 -19.30 -8.59 -13.73
CA ILE A 278 -19.93 -7.32 -13.35
C ILE A 278 -18.89 -6.22 -13.14
N MET A 279 -17.74 -6.54 -12.54
CA MET A 279 -16.66 -5.58 -12.39
C MET A 279 -16.07 -5.17 -13.75
N LYS A 280 -16.02 -6.11 -14.71
CA LYS A 280 -15.60 -5.81 -16.08
C LYS A 280 -16.61 -4.90 -16.79
N GLU A 281 -17.90 -5.15 -16.64
CA GLU A 281 -18.97 -4.31 -17.21
C GLU A 281 -19.03 -2.92 -16.60
N PHE A 282 -18.81 -2.80 -15.28
CA PHE A 282 -18.76 -1.51 -14.61
C PHE A 282 -17.52 -0.70 -15.05
N ARG A 283 -16.34 -1.34 -15.11
CA ARG A 283 -15.11 -0.68 -15.59
C ARG A 283 -15.14 -0.33 -17.07
N SER A 284 -15.88 -1.07 -17.90
CA SER A 284 -16.07 -0.72 -19.31
C SER A 284 -17.12 0.38 -19.52
N GLY A 285 -17.77 0.87 -18.46
CA GLY A 285 -18.85 1.84 -18.52
C GLY A 285 -20.17 1.28 -19.07
N SER A 286 -20.27 -0.05 -19.23
CA SER A 286 -21.49 -0.73 -19.66
C SER A 286 -22.56 -0.71 -18.56
N SER A 287 -22.13 -0.71 -17.29
CA SER A 287 -22.97 -0.30 -16.15
C SER A 287 -22.46 1.01 -15.57
N ARG A 288 -23.38 1.93 -15.23
CA ARG A 288 -23.08 3.25 -14.64
C ARG A 288 -23.20 3.29 -13.13
N VAL A 289 -23.90 2.33 -12.53
CA VAL A 289 -24.17 2.28 -11.09
C VAL A 289 -23.83 0.89 -10.57
N LEU A 290 -23.04 0.83 -9.49
CA LEU A 290 -22.69 -0.39 -8.79
C LEU A 290 -23.16 -0.30 -7.34
N ILE A 291 -23.98 -1.25 -6.91
CA ILE A 291 -24.41 -1.40 -5.51
C ILE A 291 -23.58 -2.54 -4.90
N ALA A 292 -22.85 -2.23 -3.84
CA ALA A 292 -21.90 -3.15 -3.20
C ALA A 292 -21.97 -3.02 -1.68
N THR A 293 -21.59 -4.08 -0.97
CA THR A 293 -21.39 -4.03 0.49
C THR A 293 -19.99 -3.49 0.82
N ASP A 294 -19.78 -3.07 2.07
CA ASP A 294 -18.49 -2.48 2.52
C ASP A 294 -17.27 -3.38 2.25
N LEU A 295 -17.46 -4.70 2.24
CA LEU A 295 -16.40 -5.68 1.96
C LEU A 295 -15.92 -5.62 0.49
N LEU A 296 -16.79 -5.17 -0.41
CA LEU A 296 -16.53 -5.06 -1.85
C LEU A 296 -16.09 -3.65 -2.27
N ALA A 297 -16.49 -2.61 -1.52
CA ALA A 297 -16.15 -1.23 -1.84
C ALA A 297 -14.65 -0.88 -1.63
N ARG A 298 -13.93 -1.66 -0.82
CA ARG A 298 -12.48 -1.46 -0.60
C ARG A 298 -11.69 -1.95 -1.82
N GLY A 299 -10.88 -1.07 -2.40
CA GLY A 299 -9.96 -1.42 -3.49
C GLY A 299 -10.59 -1.43 -4.89
N ILE A 300 -11.80 -0.88 -5.07
CA ILE A 300 -12.34 -0.62 -6.40
C ILE A 300 -11.62 0.61 -6.98
N ASP A 301 -10.69 0.36 -7.89
CA ASP A 301 -10.15 1.37 -8.78
C ASP A 301 -11.13 1.58 -9.96
N VAL A 302 -11.79 2.74 -9.98
CA VAL A 302 -12.66 3.19 -11.07
C VAL A 302 -11.90 4.31 -11.79
N GLN A 303 -11.43 4.03 -13.00
CA GLN A 303 -10.84 5.06 -13.85
C GLN A 303 -11.96 6.04 -14.25
N GLN A 304 -11.76 7.33 -13.95
CA GLN A 304 -12.60 8.42 -14.45
C GLN A 304 -12.27 8.73 -15.91
#